data_AF-A0A6M1N8W6-F1
#
_entry.id   AF-A0A6M1N8W6-F1
#
_cell.length_a   1.000
_cell.length_b   1.000
_cell.length_c   1.000
_cell.angle_alpha   90.00
_cell.angle_beta   90.00
_cell.angle_gamma   90.00
#
_symmetry.space_group_name_H-M   'P 1'
#
loop_
_entity.id
_entity.type
_entity.pdbx_description
1 polymer ?
#
loop_
_entity_poly.entity_id
_entity_poly.type
_entity_poly.pdbx_seq_one_letter_code
_entity_poly.pdbx_strand_id
1 'polypeptide(L)'
;METSISKIDKYVALQKLEMCIEVFDTPMARECENKALDAVLFPAILKANADLGYNANEDKLTHLFANISEEVKNSVPNIRLGEIPIAIHKGVLGDLGEFQGLSVVTVIKFLKAHYTSGKRAEIAKLRSVEEEEKPIPTKEEQKELAKGHLIEAFERFKTKGDLGYSGVYLYRWLNEDFKLITFTNDVKWKIYYQAIVSILGQKETGLIKNFMTVSPNRKEIKLLKQYLEKFKDEKECAKQVAMNIPNEELFISIRNEAERISVVKFFRDCIEMEVELKDLLNDTD
;
A
#
# COMPACT_ATOMS: atom_id res chain seq x y z
N MET A 1 44.28 0.24 -21.46
CA MET A 1 43.90 1.66 -21.62
C MET A 1 42.39 1.74 -21.53
N GLU A 2 41.85 1.79 -20.31
CA GLU A 2 40.46 2.19 -20.12
C GLU A 2 40.40 3.70 -20.36
N THR A 3 39.59 4.09 -21.34
CA THR A 3 39.48 5.44 -21.85
C THR A 3 39.06 6.40 -20.74
N SER A 4 39.82 7.48 -20.58
CA SER A 4 39.58 8.61 -19.65
C SER A 4 38.19 9.24 -19.77
N ILE A 5 37.48 8.97 -20.87
CA ILE A 5 36.09 9.35 -21.14
C ILE A 5 35.12 8.73 -20.10
N SER A 6 35.42 7.55 -19.56
CA SER A 6 34.56 6.81 -18.60
C SER A 6 34.43 7.47 -17.22
N LYS A 7 35.45 8.19 -16.74
CA LYS A 7 35.43 8.79 -15.39
C LYS A 7 34.74 10.15 -15.36
N ILE A 8 34.90 10.94 -16.41
CA ILE A 8 34.26 12.26 -16.54
C ILE A 8 32.75 12.07 -16.71
N ASP A 9 32.31 11.15 -17.56
CA ASP A 9 30.87 10.89 -17.75
C ASP A 9 30.20 10.36 -16.49
N LYS A 10 30.89 9.49 -15.73
CA LYS A 10 30.41 9.02 -14.42
C LYS A 10 30.34 10.14 -13.38
N TYR A 11 31.35 11.00 -13.32
CA TYR A 11 31.36 12.13 -12.40
C TYR A 11 30.27 13.16 -12.75
N VAL A 12 30.08 13.47 -14.03
CA VAL A 12 29.00 14.34 -14.52
C VAL A 12 27.63 13.71 -14.25
N ALA A 13 27.49 12.38 -14.42
CA ALA A 13 26.26 11.67 -14.08
C ALA A 13 25.97 11.69 -12.57
N LEU A 14 27.00 11.50 -11.72
CA LEU A 14 26.90 11.59 -10.26
C LEU A 14 26.54 13.01 -9.80
N GLN A 15 27.20 14.05 -10.31
CA GLN A 15 26.84 15.43 -10.00
C GLN A 15 25.43 15.79 -10.47
N LYS A 16 25.02 15.34 -11.67
CA LYS A 16 23.64 15.52 -12.16
C LYS A 16 22.64 14.79 -11.27
N LEU A 17 22.99 13.62 -10.73
CA LEU A 17 22.15 12.84 -9.82
C LEU A 17 22.04 13.52 -8.45
N GLU A 18 23.15 13.97 -7.86
CA GLU A 18 23.20 14.71 -6.59
C GLU A 18 22.38 16.01 -6.68
N MET A 19 22.57 16.78 -7.75
CA MET A 19 21.75 17.97 -8.03
C MET A 19 20.26 17.63 -8.21
N CYS A 20 19.92 16.45 -8.72
CA CYS A 20 18.53 16.02 -8.85
C CYS A 20 17.93 15.54 -7.52
N ILE A 21 18.75 15.09 -6.56
CA ILE A 21 18.29 14.65 -5.23
C ILE A 21 18.04 15.86 -4.34
N GLU A 22 18.96 16.84 -4.28
CA GLU A 22 18.81 18.08 -3.50
C GLU A 22 17.55 18.87 -3.90
N VAL A 23 17.15 18.77 -5.16
CA VAL A 23 15.90 19.35 -5.68
C VAL A 23 14.65 18.84 -4.94
N PHE A 24 14.65 17.58 -4.48
CA PHE A 24 13.55 16.99 -3.71
C PHE A 24 13.56 17.38 -2.22
N ASP A 25 14.63 17.99 -1.73
CA ASP A 25 14.74 18.51 -0.36
C ASP A 25 14.18 19.93 -0.23
N THR A 26 13.88 20.59 -1.35
CA THR A 26 13.21 21.89 -1.35
C THR A 26 11.74 21.77 -0.91
N PRO A 27 11.13 22.83 -0.34
CA PRO A 27 9.73 22.78 0.07
C PRO A 27 8.78 22.61 -1.12
N MET A 28 7.56 22.09 -0.87
CA MET A 28 6.53 22.00 -1.91
C MET A 28 5.90 23.37 -2.18
N ALA A 29 5.41 23.58 -3.40
CA ALA A 29 4.74 24.83 -3.79
C ALA A 29 3.60 25.21 -2.84
N ARG A 30 2.80 24.24 -2.38
CA ARG A 30 1.70 24.49 -1.43
C ARG A 30 2.16 24.96 -0.03
N GLU A 31 3.39 24.65 0.34
CA GLU A 31 3.99 24.98 1.65
C GLU A 31 4.66 26.36 1.65
N CYS A 32 4.80 26.97 0.47
CA CYS A 32 5.53 28.21 0.27
C CYS A 32 4.58 29.41 0.13
N GLU A 33 5.01 30.59 0.58
CA GLU A 33 4.37 31.85 0.20
C GLU A 33 4.62 32.17 -1.29
N ASN A 34 3.74 32.98 -1.90
CA ASN A 34 3.87 33.35 -3.32
C ASN A 34 5.23 34.01 -3.61
N LYS A 35 5.75 34.83 -2.68
CA LYS A 35 7.06 35.47 -2.80
C LYS A 35 8.22 34.47 -2.98
N ALA A 36 8.16 33.31 -2.30
CA ALA A 36 9.18 32.27 -2.43
C ALA A 36 9.06 31.52 -3.76
N LEU A 37 7.83 31.33 -4.26
CA LEU A 37 7.57 30.78 -5.59
C LEU A 37 8.04 31.74 -6.70
N ASP A 38 7.73 33.03 -6.59
CA ASP A 38 8.14 34.08 -7.52
C ASP A 38 9.67 34.13 -7.65
N ALA A 39 10.38 34.00 -6.52
CA ALA A 39 11.84 33.99 -6.48
C ALA A 39 12.48 32.85 -7.29
N VAL A 40 11.73 31.77 -7.56
CA VAL A 40 12.20 30.63 -8.36
C VAL A 40 11.62 30.67 -9.79
N LEU A 41 10.33 30.99 -9.91
CA LEU A 41 9.62 31.05 -11.19
C LEU A 41 10.16 32.17 -12.08
N PHE A 42 10.35 33.38 -11.55
CA PHE A 42 10.69 34.53 -12.37
C PHE A 42 12.08 34.38 -13.00
N PRO A 43 13.15 34.02 -12.26
CA PRO A 43 14.45 33.77 -12.89
C PRO A 43 14.41 32.61 -13.89
N ALA A 44 13.66 31.54 -13.60
CA ALA A 44 13.54 30.40 -14.51
C ALA A 44 12.87 30.79 -15.83
N ILE A 45 11.79 31.57 -15.78
CA ILE A 45 11.06 32.07 -16.94
C ILE A 45 11.90 33.09 -17.72
N LEU A 46 12.58 34.02 -17.05
CA LEU A 46 13.45 35.01 -17.70
C LEU A 46 14.62 34.32 -18.41
N LYS A 47 15.24 33.33 -17.77
CA LYS A 47 16.30 32.53 -18.38
C LYS A 47 15.78 31.78 -19.60
N ALA A 48 14.65 31.09 -19.47
CA ALA A 48 13.98 30.43 -20.58
C ALA A 48 13.69 31.37 -21.76
N ASN A 49 13.24 32.59 -21.46
CA ASN A 49 12.97 33.60 -22.48
C ASN A 49 14.25 34.06 -23.19
N ALA A 50 15.34 34.25 -22.44
CA ALA A 50 16.64 34.61 -23.01
C ALA A 50 17.23 33.48 -23.87
N ASP A 51 17.15 32.23 -23.41
CA ASP A 51 17.65 31.04 -24.12
C ASP A 51 16.93 30.82 -25.46
N LEU A 52 15.67 31.24 -25.57
CA LEU A 52 14.87 31.18 -26.80
C LEU A 52 15.28 32.21 -27.86
N GLY A 53 16.10 33.21 -27.52
CA GLY A 53 16.57 34.23 -28.45
C GLY A 53 15.49 35.19 -28.97
N TYR A 54 14.29 35.20 -28.37
CA TYR A 54 13.20 36.11 -28.71
C TYR A 54 13.03 37.19 -27.64
N ASN A 55 12.84 38.44 -28.07
CA ASN A 55 12.38 39.51 -27.17
C ASN A 55 10.87 39.35 -26.95
N ALA A 56 10.48 38.67 -25.88
CA ALA A 56 9.08 38.63 -25.48
C ALA A 56 8.56 40.05 -25.20
N ASN A 57 7.32 40.29 -25.61
CA ASN A 57 6.61 41.52 -25.29
C ASN A 57 6.48 41.65 -23.76
N GLU A 58 6.94 42.77 -23.20
CA GLU A 58 6.93 43.07 -21.76
C GLU A 58 5.54 42.93 -21.13
N ASP A 59 4.47 43.27 -21.85
CA ASP A 59 3.09 43.14 -21.36
C ASP A 59 2.71 41.67 -21.13
N LYS A 60 3.19 40.77 -22.00
CA LYS A 60 2.92 39.32 -21.89
C LYS A 60 3.68 38.70 -20.73
N LEU A 61 4.92 39.14 -20.50
CA LEU A 61 5.72 38.70 -19.35
C LEU A 61 5.11 39.21 -18.03
N THR A 62 4.64 40.45 -18.00
CA THR A 62 3.96 41.02 -16.83
C THR A 62 2.71 40.24 -16.47
N HIS A 63 1.87 39.90 -17.45
CA HIS A 63 0.68 39.06 -17.22
C HIS A 63 1.05 37.64 -16.76
N LEU A 64 2.13 37.06 -17.29
CA LEU A 64 2.64 35.77 -16.85
C LEU A 64 3.06 35.81 -15.38
N PHE A 65 3.87 36.78 -14.98
CA PHE A 65 4.36 36.92 -13.61
C PHE A 65 3.26 37.21 -12.59
N ALA A 66 2.24 37.98 -12.96
CA ALA A 66 1.12 38.28 -12.07
C ALA A 66 0.33 37.04 -11.64
N ASN A 67 0.26 36.00 -12.48
CA ASN A 67 -0.66 34.88 -12.28
C ASN A 67 0.02 33.53 -12.01
N ILE A 68 1.31 33.39 -12.34
CA ILE A 68 1.93 32.06 -12.40
C ILE A 68 2.03 31.36 -11.04
N SER A 69 2.33 32.09 -9.97
CA SER A 69 2.53 31.49 -8.64
C SER A 69 1.25 30.89 -8.05
N GLU A 70 0.11 31.58 -8.22
CA GLU A 70 -1.19 31.07 -7.80
C GLU A 70 -1.59 29.86 -8.64
N GLU A 71 -1.41 29.94 -9.96
CA GLU A 71 -1.75 28.84 -10.86
C GLU A 71 -0.88 27.59 -10.57
N VAL A 72 0.40 27.75 -10.24
CA VAL A 72 1.29 26.64 -9.84
C VAL A 72 0.78 25.95 -8.57
N LYS A 73 0.36 26.70 -7.55
CA LYS A 73 -0.21 26.13 -6.33
C LYS A 73 -1.48 25.34 -6.61
N ASN A 74 -2.35 25.85 -7.48
CA ASN A 74 -3.62 25.21 -7.78
C ASN A 74 -3.45 23.97 -8.68
N SER A 75 -2.56 24.04 -9.67
CA SER A 75 -2.42 23.01 -10.70
C SER A 75 -1.41 21.90 -10.33
N VAL A 76 -0.35 22.22 -9.58
CA VAL A 76 0.74 21.28 -9.21
C VAL A 76 1.23 21.51 -7.77
N PRO A 77 0.34 21.42 -6.75
CA PRO A 77 0.64 21.82 -5.37
C PRO A 77 1.84 21.10 -4.73
N ASN A 78 2.12 19.87 -5.17
CA ASN A 78 3.17 19.00 -4.62
C ASN A 78 4.48 19.03 -5.41
N ILE A 79 4.63 19.95 -6.37
CA ILE A 79 5.91 20.17 -7.03
C ILE A 79 6.87 20.85 -6.05
N ARG A 80 8.13 20.40 -6.02
CA ARG A 80 9.18 20.96 -5.18
C ARG A 80 9.78 22.18 -5.86
N LEU A 81 10.16 23.22 -5.11
CA LEU A 81 10.67 24.46 -5.71
C LEU A 81 11.88 24.22 -6.62
N GLY A 82 12.80 23.33 -6.25
CA GLY A 82 13.95 22.97 -7.07
C GLY A 82 13.60 22.31 -8.42
N GLU A 83 12.40 21.73 -8.54
CA GLU A 83 11.96 21.07 -9.78
C GLU A 83 11.51 22.09 -10.83
N ILE A 84 11.08 23.28 -10.42
CA ILE A 84 10.48 24.30 -11.29
C ILE A 84 11.46 24.76 -12.39
N PRO A 85 12.71 25.16 -12.09
CA PRO A 85 13.65 25.58 -13.13
C PRO A 85 13.98 24.45 -14.11
N ILE A 86 14.06 23.21 -13.62
CA ILE A 86 14.37 22.02 -14.43
C ILE A 86 13.23 21.74 -15.41
N ALA A 87 12.00 21.77 -14.92
CA ALA A 87 10.81 21.54 -15.71
C ALA A 87 10.64 22.61 -16.82
N ILE A 88 10.85 23.88 -16.48
CA ILE A 88 10.77 24.98 -17.45
C ILE A 88 11.86 24.84 -18.52
N HIS A 89 13.11 24.57 -18.13
CA HIS A 89 14.21 24.39 -19.06
C HIS A 89 14.00 23.21 -20.03
N LYS A 90 13.60 22.05 -19.49
CA LYS A 90 13.26 20.86 -20.32
C LYS A 90 12.10 21.14 -21.27
N GLY A 91 11.09 21.87 -20.80
CA GLY A 91 9.94 22.24 -21.62
C GLY A 91 10.31 23.12 -22.80
N VAL A 92 11.16 24.12 -22.59
CA VAL A 92 11.64 25.03 -23.65
C VAL A 92 12.49 24.30 -24.68
N LEU A 93 13.27 23.30 -24.26
CA LEU A 93 14.03 22.43 -25.17
C LEU A 93 13.18 21.41 -25.95
N GLY A 94 11.88 21.30 -25.64
CA GLY A 94 10.95 20.38 -26.31
C GLY A 94 10.88 18.98 -25.69
N ASP A 95 11.61 18.71 -24.60
CA ASP A 95 11.61 17.40 -23.92
C ASP A 95 10.26 17.05 -23.27
N LEU A 96 9.39 18.05 -23.07
CA LEU A 96 8.09 17.92 -22.41
C LEU A 96 6.91 18.24 -23.35
N GLY A 97 7.14 18.10 -24.66
CA GLY A 97 6.16 18.29 -25.72
C GLY A 97 6.39 19.56 -26.53
N GLU A 98 5.49 19.81 -27.49
CA GLU A 98 5.61 20.96 -28.40
C GLU A 98 5.56 22.30 -27.66
N PHE A 99 6.56 23.14 -27.93
CA PHE A 99 6.67 24.50 -27.44
C PHE A 99 5.99 25.48 -28.40
N GLN A 100 5.05 26.28 -27.88
CA GLN A 100 4.25 27.23 -28.65
C GLN A 100 4.38 28.67 -28.12
N GLY A 101 5.42 28.95 -27.34
CA GLY A 101 5.65 30.26 -26.69
C GLY A 101 5.45 30.22 -25.17
N LEU A 102 6.07 31.18 -24.47
CA LEU A 102 5.94 31.31 -23.02
C LEU A 102 4.62 31.96 -22.64
N SER A 103 3.82 31.22 -21.88
CA SER A 103 2.54 31.65 -21.32
C SER A 103 2.28 30.89 -20.01
N VAL A 104 1.30 31.32 -19.22
CA VAL A 104 0.94 30.62 -17.97
C VAL A 104 0.61 29.15 -18.28
N VAL A 105 -0.20 28.93 -19.33
CA VAL A 105 -0.60 27.60 -19.79
C VAL A 105 0.61 26.75 -20.15
N THR A 106 1.57 27.31 -20.90
CA THR A 106 2.77 26.59 -21.33
C THR A 106 3.63 26.18 -20.13
N VAL A 107 3.86 27.09 -19.17
CA VAL A 107 4.64 26.79 -17.97
C VAL A 107 3.98 25.68 -17.17
N ILE A 108 2.66 25.75 -16.95
CA ILE A 108 1.92 24.71 -16.22
C ILE A 108 1.97 23.37 -16.96
N LYS A 109 1.88 23.37 -18.29
CA LYS A 109 2.04 22.15 -19.10
C LYS A 109 3.40 21.51 -18.87
N PHE A 110 4.48 22.30 -18.83
CA PHE A 110 5.82 21.82 -18.53
C PHE A 110 5.93 21.23 -17.13
N LEU A 111 5.41 21.93 -16.11
CA LEU A 111 5.42 21.44 -14.74
C LEU A 111 4.63 20.13 -14.58
N LYS A 112 3.44 20.03 -15.19
CA LYS A 112 2.63 18.80 -15.18
C LYS A 112 3.35 17.65 -15.87
N ALA A 113 3.91 17.88 -17.05
CA ALA A 113 4.65 16.86 -17.79
C ALA A 113 5.89 16.38 -17.03
N HIS A 114 6.62 17.29 -16.37
CA HIS A 114 7.73 16.94 -15.50
C HIS A 114 7.27 16.13 -14.27
N TYR A 115 6.19 16.57 -13.63
CA TYR A 115 5.60 15.93 -12.46
C TYR A 115 5.18 14.48 -12.73
N THR A 116 4.61 14.22 -13.91
CA THR A 116 4.18 12.88 -14.34
C THR A 116 5.27 12.07 -15.03
N SER A 117 6.50 12.58 -15.13
CA SER A 117 7.57 11.89 -15.85
C SER A 117 8.09 10.67 -15.07
N GLY A 118 8.30 9.54 -15.78
CA GLY A 118 8.85 8.32 -15.16
C GLY A 118 10.22 8.54 -14.51
N LYS A 119 11.05 9.42 -15.09
CA LYS A 119 12.36 9.80 -14.53
C LYS A 119 12.26 10.44 -13.15
N ARG A 120 11.23 11.27 -12.91
CA ARG A 120 10.96 11.83 -11.58
C ARG A 120 10.62 10.73 -10.57
N ALA A 121 9.80 9.77 -10.97
CA ALA A 121 9.42 8.64 -10.12
C ALA A 121 10.61 7.72 -9.79
N GLU A 122 11.55 7.54 -10.72
CA GLU A 122 12.79 6.80 -10.49
C GLU A 122 13.70 7.51 -9.50
N ILE A 123 13.91 8.83 -9.64
CA ILE A 123 14.76 9.60 -8.70
C ILE A 123 14.10 9.67 -7.32
N ALA A 124 12.78 9.83 -7.25
CA ALA A 124 12.05 9.80 -5.99
C ALA A 124 12.16 8.47 -5.24
N LYS A 125 12.32 7.33 -5.95
CA LYS A 125 12.57 6.01 -5.36
C LYS A 125 13.99 5.83 -4.83
N LEU A 126 14.97 6.51 -5.42
CA LEU A 126 16.37 6.47 -4.98
C LEU A 126 16.56 7.23 -3.66
N ARG A 127 15.65 8.15 -3.33
CA ARG A 127 15.51 8.70 -1.99
C ARG A 127 14.88 7.62 -1.11
N SER A 128 15.69 6.73 -0.54
CA SER A 128 15.31 6.08 0.70
C SER A 128 15.12 7.20 1.70
N VAL A 129 13.87 7.61 1.92
CA VAL A 129 13.52 8.27 3.17
C VAL A 129 14.04 7.30 4.23
N GLU A 130 15.03 7.72 5.03
CA GLU A 130 15.17 7.15 6.35
C GLU A 130 13.82 7.42 7.02
N GLU A 131 12.87 6.51 6.83
CA GLU A 131 11.68 6.48 7.64
C GLU A 131 12.24 6.43 9.05
N GLU A 132 12.07 7.52 9.81
CA GLU A 132 12.32 7.48 11.25
C GLU A 132 11.68 6.18 11.73
N GLU A 133 12.52 5.22 12.17
CA GLU A 133 12.05 3.91 12.58
C GLU A 133 11.04 4.19 13.68
N LYS A 134 9.75 4.13 13.32
CA LYS A 134 8.69 4.30 14.31
C LYS A 134 9.00 3.26 15.37
N PRO A 135 9.15 3.66 16.65
CA PRO A 135 9.50 2.71 17.69
C PRO A 135 8.54 1.54 17.57
N ILE A 136 9.09 0.33 17.43
CA ILE A 136 8.28 -0.87 17.35
C ILE A 136 7.41 -0.87 18.60
N PRO A 137 6.07 -0.87 18.47
CA PRO A 137 5.19 -0.76 19.62
C PRO A 137 5.55 -1.83 20.63
N THR A 138 5.62 -1.45 21.90
CA THR A 138 5.86 -2.39 22.99
C THR A 138 4.78 -3.46 23.02
N LYS A 139 5.06 -4.62 23.65
CA LYS A 139 4.06 -5.70 23.73
C LYS A 139 2.76 -5.24 24.42
N GLU A 140 2.86 -4.32 25.37
CA GLU A 140 1.71 -3.74 26.06
C GLU A 140 0.88 -2.84 25.14
N GLU A 141 1.51 -1.97 24.35
CA GLU A 141 0.82 -1.15 23.33
C GLU A 141 0.16 -2.03 22.28
N GLN A 142 0.81 -3.14 21.87
CA GLN A 142 0.21 -4.12 20.95
C GLN A 142 -1.01 -4.81 21.57
N LYS A 143 -0.98 -5.13 22.87
CA LYS A 143 -2.11 -5.73 23.60
C LYS A 143 -3.29 -4.78 23.63
N GLU A 144 -3.07 -3.50 23.94
CA GLU A 144 -4.14 -2.49 23.97
C GLU A 144 -4.74 -2.23 22.59
N LEU A 145 -3.91 -2.12 21.54
CA LEU A 145 -4.39 -2.05 20.16
C LEU A 145 -5.20 -3.29 19.77
N ALA A 146 -4.76 -4.48 20.20
CA ALA A 146 -5.48 -5.72 19.96
C ALA A 146 -6.83 -5.76 20.68
N LYS A 147 -6.93 -5.28 21.93
CA LYS A 147 -8.21 -5.12 22.64
C LYS A 147 -9.18 -4.26 21.83
N GLY A 148 -8.73 -3.10 21.36
CA GLY A 148 -9.53 -2.20 20.51
C GLY A 148 -10.04 -2.90 19.24
N HIS A 149 -9.14 -3.53 18.49
CA HIS A 149 -9.51 -4.26 17.26
C HIS A 149 -10.47 -5.44 17.51
N LEU A 150 -10.33 -6.13 18.63
CA LEU A 150 -11.23 -7.23 19.02
C LEU A 150 -12.64 -6.72 19.31
N ILE A 151 -12.76 -5.64 20.06
CA ILE A 151 -14.06 -5.01 20.38
C ILE A 151 -14.73 -4.53 19.09
N GLU A 152 -14.02 -3.82 18.23
CA GLU A 152 -14.55 -3.36 16.94
C GLU A 152 -14.99 -4.52 16.04
N ALA A 153 -14.19 -5.59 15.99
CA ALA A 153 -14.53 -6.78 15.21
C ALA A 153 -15.78 -7.48 15.76
N PHE A 154 -15.95 -7.52 17.09
CA PHE A 154 -17.13 -8.09 17.73
C PHE A 154 -18.39 -7.27 17.44
N GLU A 155 -18.33 -5.94 17.57
CA GLU A 155 -19.45 -5.05 17.25
C GLU A 155 -19.85 -5.12 15.77
N ARG A 156 -18.85 -5.16 14.87
CA ARG A 156 -19.09 -5.40 13.45
C ARG A 156 -19.75 -6.75 13.21
N PHE A 157 -19.33 -7.79 13.93
CA PHE A 157 -19.90 -9.12 13.80
C PHE A 157 -21.35 -9.17 14.31
N LYS A 158 -21.68 -8.53 15.45
CA LYS A 158 -23.07 -8.42 15.94
C LYS A 158 -23.99 -7.76 14.91
N THR A 159 -23.52 -6.70 14.26
CA THR A 159 -24.34 -5.90 13.33
C THR A 159 -24.43 -6.46 11.91
N LYS A 160 -23.33 -7.00 11.38
CA LYS A 160 -23.22 -7.42 9.96
C LYS A 160 -23.01 -8.93 9.78
N GLY A 161 -22.73 -9.68 10.84
CA GLY A 161 -22.39 -11.10 10.76
C GLY A 161 -21.03 -11.39 10.11
N ASP A 162 -20.16 -10.39 9.98
CA ASP A 162 -18.89 -10.48 9.26
C ASP A 162 -17.70 -10.06 10.14
N LEU A 163 -16.69 -10.93 10.18
CA LEU A 163 -15.45 -10.76 10.93
C LEU A 163 -14.39 -9.93 10.15
N GLY A 164 -14.59 -9.71 8.85
CA GLY A 164 -13.60 -9.06 8.00
C GLY A 164 -12.34 -9.90 7.75
N TYR A 165 -11.23 -9.24 7.42
CA TYR A 165 -9.98 -9.87 6.97
C TYR A 165 -9.00 -10.23 8.10
N SER A 166 -9.29 -9.89 9.35
CA SER A 166 -8.34 -9.98 10.48
C SER A 166 -8.52 -11.22 11.36
N GLY A 167 -9.37 -12.18 11.02
CA GLY A 167 -9.73 -13.28 11.93
C GLY A 167 -8.56 -14.15 12.43
N VAL A 168 -7.51 -14.37 11.62
CA VAL A 168 -6.30 -15.08 12.05
C VAL A 168 -5.53 -14.30 13.11
N TYR A 169 -5.35 -12.99 12.88
CA TYR A 169 -4.69 -12.11 13.83
C TYR A 169 -5.46 -12.06 15.17
N LEU A 170 -6.78 -11.90 15.11
CA LEU A 170 -7.64 -11.85 16.28
C LEU A 170 -7.66 -13.16 17.06
N TYR A 171 -7.63 -14.31 16.37
CA TYR A 171 -7.56 -15.62 17.00
C TYR A 171 -6.34 -15.76 17.90
N ARG A 172 -5.15 -15.33 17.45
CA ARG A 172 -3.92 -15.43 18.22
C ARG A 172 -4.03 -14.68 19.55
N TRP A 173 -4.49 -13.43 19.51
CA TRP A 173 -4.72 -12.65 20.73
C TRP A 173 -5.73 -13.31 21.66
N LEU A 174 -6.87 -13.76 21.15
CA LEU A 174 -7.90 -14.41 21.96
C LEU A 174 -7.44 -15.73 22.58
N ASN A 175 -6.60 -16.49 21.90
CA ASN A 175 -6.15 -17.82 22.34
C ASN A 175 -4.86 -17.79 23.16
N GLU A 176 -3.86 -17.00 22.75
CA GLU A 176 -2.51 -17.02 23.32
C GLU A 176 -2.36 -16.02 24.48
N ASP A 177 -2.76 -14.75 24.25
CA ASP A 177 -2.56 -13.68 25.23
C ASP A 177 -3.76 -13.56 26.20
N PHE A 178 -4.99 -13.50 25.70
CA PHE A 178 -6.19 -13.38 26.55
C PHE A 178 -6.73 -14.73 27.05
N LYS A 179 -6.37 -15.85 26.41
CA LYS A 179 -6.78 -17.22 26.77
C LYS A 179 -8.30 -17.41 26.91
N LEU A 180 -9.08 -16.64 26.17
CA LEU A 180 -10.54 -16.68 26.18
C LEU A 180 -11.11 -17.85 25.35
N ILE A 181 -10.37 -18.30 24.33
CA ILE A 181 -10.78 -19.48 23.54
C ILE A 181 -10.34 -20.75 24.26
N THR A 182 -11.25 -21.34 25.03
CA THR A 182 -11.02 -22.58 25.81
C THR A 182 -11.67 -23.80 25.16
N PHE A 183 -11.63 -23.91 23.82
CA PHE A 183 -12.21 -25.05 23.11
C PHE A 183 -11.50 -26.37 23.44
N THR A 184 -12.29 -27.41 23.69
CA THR A 184 -11.76 -28.77 23.85
C THR A 184 -11.14 -29.27 22.53
N ASN A 185 -10.25 -30.25 22.61
CA ASN A 185 -9.63 -30.86 21.42
C ASN A 185 -10.68 -31.40 20.44
N ASP A 186 -11.79 -31.91 20.95
CA ASP A 186 -12.90 -32.39 20.15
C ASP A 186 -13.55 -31.29 19.32
N VAL A 187 -13.77 -30.11 19.92
CA VAL A 187 -14.31 -28.94 19.21
C VAL A 187 -13.29 -28.42 18.20
N LYS A 188 -12.00 -28.39 18.55
CA LYS A 188 -10.93 -27.97 17.62
C LYS A 188 -10.87 -28.83 16.37
N TRP A 189 -10.99 -30.16 16.49
CA TRP A 189 -11.01 -31.05 15.33
C TRP A 189 -12.26 -30.87 14.46
N LYS A 190 -13.43 -30.59 15.06
CA LYS A 190 -14.64 -30.26 14.29
C LYS A 190 -14.50 -28.94 13.54
N ILE A 191 -13.91 -27.92 14.16
CA ILE A 191 -13.62 -26.63 13.49
C ILE A 191 -12.67 -26.85 12.32
N TYR A 192 -11.63 -27.67 12.52
CA TYR A 192 -10.69 -27.99 11.45
C TYR A 192 -11.36 -28.72 10.27
N TYR A 193 -12.29 -29.64 10.56
CA TYR A 193 -13.13 -30.27 9.54
C TYR A 193 -13.98 -29.24 8.78
N GLN A 194 -14.64 -28.31 9.49
CA GLN A 194 -15.40 -27.24 8.85
C GLN A 194 -14.53 -26.35 7.95
N ALA A 195 -13.29 -26.08 8.36
CA ALA A 195 -12.33 -25.34 7.55
C ALA A 195 -11.99 -26.08 6.25
N ILE A 196 -11.80 -27.40 6.30
CA ILE A 196 -11.56 -28.24 5.11
C ILE A 196 -12.73 -28.11 4.13
N VAL A 197 -13.96 -28.22 4.62
CA VAL A 197 -15.18 -28.10 3.81
C VAL A 197 -15.30 -26.69 3.21
N SER A 198 -15.04 -25.64 3.99
CA SER A 198 -15.06 -24.24 3.52
C SER A 198 -14.03 -24.01 2.40
N ILE A 199 -12.77 -24.41 2.61
CA ILE A 199 -11.69 -24.26 1.62
C ILE A 199 -12.00 -25.03 0.33
N LEU A 200 -12.55 -26.24 0.45
CA LEU A 200 -12.98 -27.00 -0.72
C LEU A 200 -14.01 -26.21 -1.54
N GLY A 201 -15.07 -25.69 -0.90
CA GLY A 201 -16.11 -24.91 -1.57
C GLY A 201 -15.59 -23.60 -2.21
N GLN A 202 -14.66 -22.90 -1.55
CA GLN A 202 -14.00 -21.72 -2.11
C GLN A 202 -13.20 -22.05 -3.37
N LYS A 203 -12.41 -23.12 -3.33
CA LYS A 203 -11.61 -23.57 -4.48
C LYS A 203 -12.48 -24.05 -5.64
N GLU A 204 -13.58 -24.73 -5.38
CA GLU A 204 -14.55 -25.14 -6.41
C GLU A 204 -15.19 -23.92 -7.09
N THR A 205 -15.62 -22.94 -6.31
CA THR A 205 -16.18 -21.69 -6.84
C THR A 205 -15.15 -20.91 -7.67
N GLY A 206 -13.89 -20.89 -7.23
CA GLY A 206 -12.79 -20.28 -7.97
C GLY A 206 -12.52 -20.95 -9.33
N LEU A 207 -12.67 -22.27 -9.44
CA LEU A 207 -12.57 -22.98 -10.72
C LEU A 207 -13.70 -22.60 -11.68
N ILE A 208 -14.93 -22.44 -11.18
CA ILE A 208 -16.08 -22.03 -12.01
C ILE A 208 -15.87 -20.62 -12.57
N LYS A 209 -15.25 -19.72 -11.81
CA LYS A 209 -14.98 -18.35 -12.27
C LYS A 209 -13.82 -18.26 -13.26
N ASN A 210 -12.83 -19.14 -13.18
CA ASN A 210 -11.59 -19.11 -13.97
C ASN A 210 -11.40 -20.36 -14.85
N PHE A 211 -12.40 -20.69 -15.67
CA PHE A 211 -12.47 -21.89 -16.51
C PHE A 211 -11.23 -22.13 -17.42
N MET A 212 -10.49 -21.07 -17.76
CA MET A 212 -9.37 -21.08 -18.71
C MET A 212 -8.00 -21.44 -18.09
N THR A 213 -7.89 -21.58 -16.77
CA THR A 213 -6.62 -21.95 -16.12
C THR A 213 -6.64 -23.41 -15.68
N VAL A 214 -5.67 -24.20 -16.15
CA VAL A 214 -5.36 -25.53 -15.59
C VAL A 214 -4.75 -25.30 -14.20
N SER A 215 -5.61 -25.01 -13.24
CA SER A 215 -5.21 -24.45 -11.94
C SER A 215 -4.71 -25.55 -11.00
N PRO A 216 -3.67 -25.27 -10.16
CA PRO A 216 -3.25 -26.12 -9.05
C PRO A 216 -4.43 -26.59 -8.17
N ASN A 217 -5.50 -25.79 -8.11
CA ASN A 217 -6.74 -26.09 -7.38
C ASN A 217 -7.36 -27.45 -7.75
N ARG A 218 -7.23 -27.95 -8.99
CA ARG A 218 -7.86 -29.24 -9.38
C ARG A 218 -7.29 -30.44 -8.62
N LYS A 219 -5.98 -30.48 -8.39
CA LYS A 219 -5.32 -31.58 -7.66
C LYS A 219 -5.72 -31.55 -6.19
N GLU A 220 -5.75 -30.36 -5.60
CA GLU A 220 -6.10 -30.14 -4.19
C GLU A 220 -7.57 -30.45 -3.91
N ILE A 221 -8.49 -30.00 -4.78
CA ILE A 221 -9.91 -30.34 -4.70
C ILE A 221 -10.10 -31.86 -4.73
N LYS A 222 -9.44 -32.55 -5.66
CA LYS A 222 -9.50 -34.01 -5.76
C LYS A 222 -8.99 -34.67 -4.48
N LEU A 223 -7.87 -34.19 -3.94
CA LEU A 223 -7.28 -34.71 -2.71
C LEU A 223 -8.24 -34.54 -1.51
N LEU A 224 -8.76 -33.33 -1.29
CA LEU A 224 -9.68 -33.06 -0.18
C LEU A 224 -10.97 -33.88 -0.29
N LYS A 225 -11.55 -34.02 -1.49
CA LYS A 225 -12.71 -34.89 -1.72
C LYS A 225 -12.44 -36.34 -1.36
N GLN A 226 -11.27 -36.87 -1.73
CA GLN A 226 -10.90 -38.23 -1.37
C GLN A 226 -10.84 -38.44 0.15
N TYR A 227 -10.33 -37.47 0.91
CA TYR A 227 -10.35 -37.54 2.38
C TYR A 227 -11.77 -37.50 2.94
N LEU A 228 -12.62 -36.60 2.45
CA LEU A 228 -14.01 -36.47 2.90
C LEU A 228 -14.85 -37.72 2.56
N GLU A 229 -14.61 -38.36 1.41
CA GLU A 229 -15.30 -39.59 1.01
C GLU A 229 -14.81 -40.81 1.81
N LYS A 230 -13.51 -40.88 2.11
CA LYS A 230 -12.88 -42.01 2.81
C LYS A 230 -13.20 -42.02 4.31
N PHE A 231 -13.21 -40.85 4.96
CA PHE A 231 -13.36 -40.73 6.41
C PHE A 231 -14.70 -40.11 6.75
N LYS A 232 -15.67 -40.95 7.13
CA LYS A 232 -17.02 -40.51 7.54
C LYS A 232 -17.05 -39.80 8.89
N ASP A 233 -16.09 -40.09 9.77
CA ASP A 233 -15.93 -39.38 11.04
C ASP A 233 -15.18 -38.06 10.80
N GLU A 234 -15.78 -36.95 11.22
CA GLU A 234 -15.25 -35.60 11.01
C GLU A 234 -13.87 -35.40 11.64
N LYS A 235 -13.68 -35.92 12.86
CA LYS A 235 -12.43 -35.74 13.61
C LYS A 235 -11.31 -36.56 12.98
N GLU A 236 -11.61 -37.79 12.60
CA GLU A 236 -10.65 -38.66 11.92
C GLU A 236 -10.26 -38.07 10.56
N CYS A 237 -11.23 -37.57 9.79
CA CYS A 237 -10.96 -36.87 8.54
C CYS A 237 -10.00 -35.68 8.77
N ALA A 238 -10.31 -34.81 9.73
CA ALA A 238 -9.49 -33.65 10.06
C ALA A 238 -8.06 -34.01 10.46
N LYS A 239 -7.87 -35.05 11.29
CA LYS A 239 -6.55 -35.54 11.70
C LYS A 239 -5.76 -36.06 10.50
N GLN A 240 -6.38 -36.89 9.68
CA GLN A 240 -5.74 -37.50 8.52
C GLN A 240 -5.32 -36.45 7.50
N VAL A 241 -6.14 -35.43 7.30
CA VAL A 241 -5.82 -34.28 6.44
C VAL A 241 -4.66 -33.47 7.04
N ALA A 242 -4.69 -33.16 8.34
CA ALA A 242 -3.61 -32.40 8.99
C ALA A 242 -2.25 -33.11 8.96
N MET A 243 -2.23 -34.45 9.01
CA MET A 243 -0.99 -35.25 9.00
C MET A 243 -0.42 -35.51 7.60
N ASN A 244 -1.28 -35.56 6.58
CA ASN A 244 -0.92 -36.12 5.28
C ASN A 244 -1.13 -35.17 4.09
N ILE A 245 -1.44 -33.89 4.32
CA ILE A 245 -1.43 -32.90 3.23
C ILE A 245 0.02 -32.70 2.76
N PRO A 246 0.32 -32.92 1.46
CA PRO A 246 1.67 -32.71 0.93
C PRO A 246 1.94 -31.25 0.54
N ASN A 247 0.89 -30.42 0.40
CA ASN A 247 1.01 -29.01 0.00
C ASN A 247 0.94 -28.09 1.23
N GLU A 248 2.06 -27.43 1.54
CA GLU A 248 2.16 -26.48 2.65
C GLU A 248 1.21 -25.28 2.52
N GLU A 249 1.00 -24.75 1.32
CA GLU A 249 0.08 -23.62 1.08
C GLU A 249 -1.37 -24.01 1.39
N LEU A 250 -1.77 -25.23 0.99
CA LEU A 250 -3.10 -25.77 1.30
C LEU A 250 -3.27 -25.96 2.81
N PHE A 251 -2.24 -26.49 3.48
CA PHE A 251 -2.24 -26.65 4.92
C PHE A 251 -2.40 -25.31 5.65
N ILE A 252 -1.61 -24.29 5.27
CA ILE A 252 -1.71 -22.93 5.83
C ILE A 252 -3.11 -22.35 5.59
N SER A 253 -3.68 -22.55 4.40
CA SER A 253 -5.02 -22.06 4.07
C SER A 253 -6.09 -22.67 4.96
N ILE A 254 -6.04 -23.99 5.19
CA ILE A 254 -6.99 -24.71 6.07
C ILE A 254 -6.81 -24.25 7.51
N ARG A 255 -5.57 -24.12 8.00
CA ARG A 255 -5.29 -23.63 9.36
C ARG A 255 -5.85 -22.22 9.57
N ASN A 256 -5.56 -21.31 8.66
CA ASN A 256 -6.03 -19.92 8.75
C ASN A 256 -7.57 -19.86 8.75
N GLU A 257 -8.23 -20.68 7.93
CA GLU A 257 -9.69 -20.76 7.92
C GLU A 257 -10.25 -21.36 9.22
N ALA A 258 -9.59 -22.36 9.80
CA ALA A 258 -9.96 -22.92 11.10
C ALA A 258 -9.85 -21.89 12.24
N GLU A 259 -8.82 -21.05 12.23
CA GLU A 259 -8.65 -19.94 13.17
C GLU A 259 -9.78 -18.91 13.02
N ARG A 260 -10.14 -18.55 11.78
CA ARG A 260 -11.28 -17.65 11.52
C ARG A 260 -12.60 -18.23 12.02
N ILE A 261 -12.87 -19.50 11.73
CA ILE A 261 -14.08 -20.20 12.21
C ILE A 261 -14.10 -20.24 13.74
N SER A 262 -12.94 -20.41 14.39
CA SER A 262 -12.83 -20.41 15.85
C SER A 262 -13.25 -19.07 16.45
N VAL A 263 -12.81 -17.94 15.88
CA VAL A 263 -13.24 -16.61 16.34
C VAL A 263 -14.72 -16.40 16.11
N VAL A 264 -15.24 -16.78 14.94
CA VAL A 264 -16.68 -16.70 14.64
C VAL A 264 -17.49 -17.51 15.64
N LYS A 265 -17.06 -18.73 15.96
CA LYS A 265 -17.72 -19.57 16.96
C LYS A 265 -17.69 -18.89 18.33
N PHE A 266 -16.52 -18.42 18.76
CA PHE A 266 -16.39 -17.75 20.06
C PHE A 266 -17.27 -16.50 20.16
N PHE A 267 -17.35 -15.68 19.11
CA PHE A 267 -18.24 -14.52 19.08
C PHE A 267 -19.72 -14.90 19.12
N ARG A 268 -20.13 -15.96 18.41
CA ARG A 268 -21.49 -16.49 18.52
C ARG A 268 -21.79 -16.97 19.92
N ASP A 269 -20.88 -17.74 20.52
CA ASP A 269 -21.02 -18.24 21.89
C ASP A 269 -21.18 -17.06 22.88
N CYS A 270 -20.41 -15.96 22.73
CA CYS A 270 -20.57 -14.75 23.55
C CYS A 270 -21.94 -14.10 23.37
N ILE A 271 -22.42 -13.96 22.13
CA ILE A 271 -23.75 -13.38 21.83
C ILE A 271 -24.87 -14.25 22.42
N GLU A 272 -24.77 -15.58 22.26
CA GLU A 272 -25.76 -16.53 22.79
C GLU A 272 -25.82 -16.52 24.32
N MET A 273 -24.68 -16.24 24.98
CA MET A 273 -24.59 -16.11 26.44
C MET A 273 -24.86 -14.68 26.95
N GLU A 274 -25.19 -13.73 26.06
CA GLU A 274 -25.37 -12.31 26.38
C GLU A 274 -24.16 -11.68 27.10
N VAL A 275 -22.95 -12.14 26.76
CA VAL A 275 -21.69 -11.64 27.32
C VAL A 275 -21.05 -10.66 26.35
N GLU A 276 -20.70 -9.46 26.83
CA GLU A 276 -19.97 -8.47 26.05
C GLU A 276 -18.46 -8.74 26.07
N LEU A 277 -17.82 -8.74 24.90
CA LEU A 277 -16.40 -9.06 24.77
C LEU A 277 -15.49 -8.11 25.57
N LYS A 278 -15.87 -6.83 25.66
CA LYS A 278 -15.13 -5.82 26.43
C LYS A 278 -15.01 -6.19 27.91
N ASP A 279 -16.03 -6.84 28.48
CA ASP A 279 -16.04 -7.20 29.90
C ASP A 279 -15.06 -8.35 30.13
N LEU A 280 -15.06 -9.36 29.26
CA LEU A 280 -14.10 -10.46 29.28
C LEU A 280 -12.65 -9.99 29.10
N LEU A 281 -12.41 -8.97 28.27
CA LEU A 281 -11.06 -8.46 28.03
C LEU A 281 -10.51 -7.64 29.22
N ASN A 282 -11.38 -6.99 29.99
CA ASN A 282 -10.98 -6.23 31.17
C ASN A 282 -10.66 -7.14 32.38
N ASP A 283 -11.26 -8.34 32.43
CA ASP A 283 -11.00 -9.33 33.49
C ASP A 283 -9.70 -10.12 33.29
N THR A 284 -8.94 -9.85 32.20
CA THR A 284 -7.72 -10.59 31.83
C THR A 284 -6.41 -9.82 32.05
N ASP A 285 -6.47 -8.71 32.79
CA ASP A 285 -5.30 -7.98 33.29
C ASP A 285 -4.89 -8.47 34.69
#